data_AF-A0A8H5RQ01-F1
#
_entry.id   AF-A0A8H5RQ01-F1
#
_cell.length_a   1.000
_cell.length_b   1.000
_cell.length_c   1.000
_cell.angle_alpha   90.00
_cell.angle_beta   90.00
_cell.angle_gamma   90.00
#
_symmetry.space_group_name_H-M   'P 1'
#
loop_
_entity.id
_entity.type
_entity.pdbx_description
1 polymer ?
#
loop_
_entity_poly.entity_id
_entity_poly.type
_entity_poly.pdbx_seq_one_letter_code
_entity_poly.pdbx_strand_id
1 'polypeptide(L)'
;MKLSSALYTLFAVLNAGTASAKDKENPILFLSEDDSFNFDILTGLGQMANDGADVNPVLSVAKRIIPGDFESYIKEWFDLANDTKTQALDPKIAYDPINVRATWFSVSNYFRRADAYNRADWDDPRINGYWDEQRAAFDKAIAALPVPAERVEIPAGDFNVSGIWYSQPYQNNQTKRLPTLLLTQGFDAAQEDLYATVVAPALARGYNIFSFEGPGQPTVRREQGVGFIPDWERVVTPVVDYLISQKASLVDPKKLVLYGHSFGGYLAARAAAYEPRLTALMLNGGIWDAYTGYAAHLTPELRKLLESGDKEAFDEAMSKIHDDPDTPTTTKWGILQGLWCFKTKSPYEFFQLAKSYNLRGGITDRIQMPVWIADGEFETLQSGQSKPVAEALGDRAELHMFNGTAGYHCQTGAPQEFGRSHGTSVSDIGGNVIPYPIVQKLPLSNEKTSNEGKPPKLLSRMPSKFKKKIALPVTLSMPLAGIFVQQVLVEEWLSGDCNGRPFITANVYGGADGTSCVNVEQFPATNIKVSLVKPCNDGKVPVIKVSSVECAQFETEIVLSADGSCNSVDFTPWAYEISCN
;
A
#
# COMPACT_ATOMS: atom_id res chain seq x y z
N MET A 1 -9.54 -75.59 -28.57
CA MET A 1 -9.44 -76.22 -27.24
C MET A 1 -8.78 -75.24 -26.28
N LYS A 2 -9.30 -75.15 -25.06
CA LYS A 2 -9.01 -74.19 -23.99
C LYS A 2 -7.53 -74.11 -23.57
N LEU A 3 -7.10 -72.93 -23.10
CA LEU A 3 -6.48 -72.64 -21.78
C LEU A 3 -5.98 -71.18 -21.82
N SER A 4 -6.71 -70.21 -21.26
CA SER A 4 -6.74 -69.79 -19.84
C SER A 4 -5.96 -68.48 -19.64
N SER A 5 -6.66 -67.36 -19.83
CA SER A 5 -6.22 -66.01 -19.47
C SER A 5 -6.85 -65.65 -18.12
N ALA A 6 -6.05 -65.60 -17.05
CA ALA A 6 -6.46 -65.05 -15.77
C ALA A 6 -5.22 -64.47 -15.05
N LEU A 7 -5.48 -63.41 -14.28
CA LEU A 7 -4.57 -62.59 -13.49
C LEU A 7 -3.82 -61.49 -14.25
N TYR A 8 -4.49 -60.34 -14.42
CA TYR A 8 -3.94 -59.07 -13.93
C TYR A 8 -5.04 -58.29 -13.19
N THR A 9 -5.02 -58.55 -11.89
CA THR A 9 -5.29 -57.70 -10.74
C THR A 9 -5.90 -56.31 -10.97
N LEU A 10 -7.10 -56.19 -10.42
CA LEU A 10 -7.76 -54.98 -9.94
C LEU A 10 -6.85 -54.23 -8.94
N PHE A 11 -6.42 -53.01 -9.26
CA PHE A 11 -6.06 -51.95 -8.30
C PHE A 11 -6.27 -50.59 -8.98
N ALA A 12 -7.54 -50.20 -9.14
CA ALA A 12 -7.93 -48.82 -9.36
C ALA A 12 -8.45 -48.30 -8.02
N VAL A 13 -7.54 -47.77 -7.21
CA VAL A 13 -7.88 -47.02 -5.99
C VAL A 13 -7.30 -45.62 -6.16
N LEU A 14 -8.22 -44.66 -6.28
CA LEU A 14 -8.11 -43.22 -6.01
C LEU A 14 -6.70 -42.61 -6.04
N ASN A 15 -6.33 -42.03 -7.19
CA ASN A 15 -5.42 -40.89 -7.23
C ASN A 15 -6.21 -39.69 -7.77
N ALA A 16 -7.03 -39.11 -6.90
CA ALA A 16 -7.71 -37.85 -7.15
C ALA A 16 -7.00 -36.75 -6.36
N GLY A 17 -6.30 -35.88 -7.08
CA GLY A 17 -6.03 -34.50 -6.66
C GLY A 17 -4.72 -34.24 -5.93
N THR A 18 -3.65 -34.05 -6.69
CA THR A 18 -2.86 -32.81 -6.63
C THR A 18 -2.26 -32.61 -8.03
N ALA A 19 -2.95 -31.83 -8.87
CA ALA A 19 -2.26 -31.24 -10.01
C ALA A 19 -1.18 -30.34 -9.42
N SER A 20 0.07 -30.54 -9.82
CA SER A 20 1.17 -29.66 -9.43
C SER A 20 0.83 -28.24 -9.91
N ALA A 21 1.20 -27.20 -9.16
CA ALA A 21 1.07 -25.82 -9.63
C ALA A 21 1.76 -25.58 -11.00
N LYS A 22 2.70 -26.47 -11.39
CA LYS A 22 3.35 -26.49 -12.71
C LYS A 22 2.43 -26.87 -13.88
N ASP A 23 1.28 -27.50 -13.65
CA ASP A 23 0.40 -28.01 -14.72
C ASP A 23 -0.74 -27.04 -15.08
N LYS A 24 -0.86 -25.91 -14.38
CA LYS A 24 -1.88 -24.88 -14.66
C LYS A 24 -1.28 -23.79 -15.53
N GLU A 25 -2.01 -23.40 -16.57
CA GLU A 25 -1.64 -22.28 -17.43
C GLU A 25 -1.54 -21.01 -16.57
N ASN A 26 -0.41 -20.32 -16.68
CA ASN A 26 -0.13 -19.15 -15.88
C ASN A 26 -1.07 -17.99 -16.29
N PRO A 27 -1.77 -17.33 -15.36
CA PRO A 27 -2.81 -16.36 -15.68
C PRO A 27 -2.28 -14.97 -16.06
N ILE A 28 -0.96 -14.73 -16.03
CA ILE A 28 -0.37 -13.41 -16.29
C ILE A 28 0.73 -13.46 -17.35
N LEU A 29 1.00 -12.29 -17.94
CA LEU A 29 2.21 -12.06 -18.73
C LEU A 29 3.41 -11.92 -17.80
N PHE A 30 4.48 -12.67 -18.08
CA PHE A 30 5.74 -12.56 -17.34
C PHE A 30 6.56 -11.36 -17.80
N LEU A 31 7.14 -10.66 -16.82
CA LEU A 31 8.05 -9.54 -17.02
C LEU A 31 9.51 -9.98 -17.07
N SER A 32 9.81 -11.24 -16.74
CA SER A 32 11.12 -11.87 -16.82
C SER A 32 10.94 -13.38 -17.05
N GLU A 33 11.87 -14.01 -17.78
CA GLU A 33 11.94 -15.48 -17.90
C GLU A 33 12.52 -16.14 -16.65
N ASP A 34 13.17 -15.36 -15.77
CA ASP A 34 13.55 -15.79 -14.42
C ASP A 34 12.39 -15.50 -13.44
N ASP A 35 11.91 -16.56 -12.76
CA ASP A 35 10.75 -16.51 -11.86
C ASP A 35 10.95 -15.57 -10.65
N SER A 36 12.16 -15.52 -10.08
CA SER A 36 12.46 -14.63 -8.94
C SER A 36 12.47 -13.17 -9.36
N PHE A 37 13.12 -12.88 -10.49
CA PHE A 37 13.11 -11.54 -11.04
C PHE A 37 11.71 -11.11 -11.45
N ASN A 38 10.91 -12.01 -12.04
CA ASN A 38 9.51 -11.73 -12.35
C ASN A 38 8.71 -11.39 -11.09
N PHE A 39 8.88 -12.19 -10.02
CA PHE A 39 8.26 -11.93 -8.73
C PHE A 39 8.64 -10.55 -8.16
N ASP A 40 9.92 -10.21 -8.09
CA ASP A 40 10.34 -8.94 -7.50
C ASP A 40 10.01 -7.73 -8.37
N ILE A 41 10.02 -7.87 -9.69
CA ILE A 41 9.55 -6.82 -10.60
C ILE A 41 8.05 -6.58 -10.37
N LEU A 42 7.24 -7.63 -10.22
CA LEU A 42 5.81 -7.50 -9.90
C LEU A 42 5.59 -6.87 -8.51
N THR A 43 6.43 -7.17 -7.53
CA THR A 43 6.41 -6.52 -6.21
C THR A 43 6.65 -5.02 -6.34
N GLY A 44 7.67 -4.61 -7.09
CA GLY A 44 7.96 -3.20 -7.37
C GLY A 44 6.83 -2.51 -8.13
N LEU A 45 6.32 -3.14 -9.20
CA LEU A 45 5.21 -2.64 -10.00
C LEU A 45 3.92 -2.50 -9.20
N GLY A 46 3.62 -3.46 -8.31
CA GLY A 46 2.42 -3.48 -7.49
C GLY A 46 2.27 -2.25 -6.58
N GLN A 47 3.37 -1.59 -6.22
CA GLN A 47 3.33 -0.37 -5.40
C GLN A 47 2.70 0.84 -6.13
N MET A 48 2.49 0.77 -7.45
CA MET A 48 1.80 1.84 -8.21
C MET A 48 0.38 2.13 -7.70
N ALA A 49 -0.25 1.17 -7.01
CA ALA A 49 -1.61 1.31 -6.50
C ALA A 49 -1.75 2.50 -5.52
N ASN A 50 -0.65 2.90 -4.87
CA ASN A 50 -0.60 4.02 -3.94
C ASN A 50 0.79 4.68 -4.04
N ASP A 51 1.06 5.28 -5.20
CA ASP A 51 2.18 6.21 -5.48
C ASP A 51 3.61 5.62 -5.60
N GLY A 52 3.82 4.34 -5.33
CA GLY A 52 5.17 3.76 -5.23
C GLY A 52 5.84 3.36 -6.55
N ALA A 53 5.19 3.51 -7.71
CA ALA A 53 5.79 3.24 -9.01
C ALA A 53 4.96 3.80 -10.17
N ASP A 54 5.60 3.98 -11.32
CA ASP A 54 4.96 4.11 -12.64
C ASP A 54 5.15 2.85 -13.49
N VAL A 55 4.18 2.57 -14.37
CA VAL A 55 4.17 1.37 -15.22
C VAL A 55 5.36 1.35 -16.19
N ASN A 56 5.50 2.37 -17.04
CA ASN A 56 6.49 2.35 -18.11
C ASN A 56 7.94 2.33 -17.61
N PRO A 57 8.33 3.07 -16.55
CA PRO A 57 9.67 2.94 -15.99
C PRO A 57 9.99 1.53 -15.51
N VAL A 58 9.06 0.85 -14.83
CA VAL A 58 9.26 -0.53 -14.38
C VAL A 58 9.32 -1.51 -15.56
N LEU A 59 8.45 -1.37 -16.57
CA LEU A 59 8.53 -2.19 -17.79
C LEU A 59 9.84 -1.96 -18.56
N SER A 60 10.38 -0.75 -18.51
CA SER A 60 11.66 -0.39 -19.11
C SER A 60 12.82 -1.09 -18.42
N VAL A 61 12.80 -1.18 -17.09
CA VAL A 61 13.75 -1.97 -16.29
C VAL A 61 13.60 -3.46 -16.60
N ALA A 62 12.39 -4.00 -16.56
CA ALA A 62 12.11 -5.40 -16.85
C ALA A 62 12.68 -5.84 -18.22
N LYS A 63 12.57 -4.98 -19.23
CA LYS A 63 13.12 -5.23 -20.57
C LYS A 63 14.65 -5.32 -20.62
N ARG A 64 15.37 -4.64 -19.71
CA ARG A 64 16.85 -4.53 -19.74
C ARG A 64 17.55 -5.51 -18.81
N ILE A 65 16.86 -5.99 -17.78
CA ILE A 65 17.39 -7.00 -16.87
C ILE A 65 17.66 -8.30 -17.64
N ILE A 66 18.83 -8.88 -17.42
CA ILE A 66 19.22 -10.17 -17.98
C ILE A 66 18.75 -11.25 -17.00
N PRO A 67 17.89 -12.20 -17.39
CA PRO A 67 17.42 -13.27 -16.52
C PRO A 67 18.58 -14.01 -15.83
N GLY A 68 18.50 -14.14 -14.49
CA GLY A 68 19.51 -14.82 -13.67
C GLY A 68 20.77 -14.02 -13.32
N ASP A 69 20.95 -12.82 -13.88
CA ASP A 69 22.11 -11.95 -13.59
C ASP A 69 21.77 -10.89 -12.52
N PHE A 70 22.28 -11.11 -11.31
CA PHE A 70 22.03 -10.26 -10.14
C PHE A 70 22.58 -8.84 -10.35
N GLU A 71 23.73 -8.70 -11.01
CA GLU A 71 24.34 -7.40 -11.24
C GLU A 71 23.52 -6.57 -12.24
N SER A 72 22.98 -7.21 -13.29
CA SER A 72 22.05 -6.53 -14.21
C SER A 72 20.79 -6.07 -13.46
N TYR A 73 20.22 -6.90 -12.59
CA TYR A 73 19.06 -6.54 -11.78
C TYR A 73 19.33 -5.33 -10.90
N ILE A 74 20.41 -5.40 -10.10
CA ILE A 74 20.82 -4.35 -9.17
C ILE A 74 21.04 -3.04 -9.92
N LYS A 75 21.81 -3.08 -11.02
CA LYS A 75 22.17 -1.89 -11.79
C LYS A 75 20.95 -1.22 -12.41
N GLU A 76 20.05 -1.97 -13.06
CA GLU A 76 18.92 -1.38 -13.79
C GLU A 76 17.90 -0.73 -12.85
N TRP A 77 17.68 -1.29 -11.65
CA TRP A 77 16.87 -0.64 -10.62
C TRP A 77 17.57 0.57 -9.99
N PHE A 78 18.89 0.49 -9.77
CA PHE A 78 19.67 1.61 -9.25
C PHE A 78 19.65 2.81 -10.20
N ASP A 79 19.82 2.59 -11.50
CA ASP A 79 19.76 3.63 -12.52
C ASP A 79 18.38 4.30 -12.52
N LEU A 80 17.30 3.51 -12.51
CA LEU A 80 15.93 4.04 -12.42
C LEU A 80 15.73 4.85 -11.12
N ALA A 81 16.20 4.35 -9.98
CA ALA A 81 16.07 5.04 -8.70
C ALA A 81 16.75 6.42 -8.71
N ASN A 82 17.95 6.52 -9.31
CA ASN A 82 18.67 7.79 -9.43
C ASN A 82 18.03 8.75 -10.44
N ASP A 83 17.51 8.25 -11.56
CA ASP A 83 16.79 9.06 -12.53
C ASP A 83 15.52 9.66 -11.90
N THR A 84 14.74 8.84 -11.19
CA THR A 84 13.55 9.29 -10.45
C THR A 84 13.92 10.24 -9.31
N LYS A 85 15.04 10.00 -8.60
CA LYS A 85 15.54 10.92 -7.56
C LYS A 85 15.91 12.27 -8.14
N THR A 86 16.52 12.30 -9.32
CA THR A 86 16.84 13.55 -10.04
C THR A 86 15.57 14.34 -10.36
N GLN A 87 14.50 13.64 -10.80
CA GLN A 87 13.19 14.28 -11.01
C GLN A 87 12.61 14.80 -9.69
N ALA A 88 12.65 14.01 -8.61
CA ALA A 88 12.14 14.39 -7.30
C ALA A 88 12.81 15.65 -6.72
N LEU A 89 14.04 15.94 -7.14
CA LEU A 89 14.82 17.11 -6.74
C LEU A 89 14.58 18.32 -7.66
N ASP A 90 13.88 18.19 -8.79
CA ASP A 90 13.58 19.31 -9.68
C ASP A 90 12.64 20.30 -8.97
N PRO A 91 13.06 21.57 -8.76
CA PRO A 91 12.23 22.59 -8.12
C PRO A 91 10.88 22.83 -8.81
N LYS A 92 10.73 22.45 -10.08
CA LYS A 92 9.48 22.57 -10.84
C LYS A 92 8.40 21.58 -10.42
N ILE A 93 8.75 20.49 -9.75
CA ILE A 93 7.77 19.51 -9.24
C ILE A 93 7.84 19.36 -7.72
N ALA A 94 8.96 19.72 -7.09
CA ALA A 94 9.22 19.57 -5.66
C ALA A 94 8.44 20.53 -4.73
N TYR A 95 7.44 21.25 -5.25
CA TYR A 95 6.59 22.15 -4.45
C TYR A 95 5.18 21.62 -4.19
N ASP A 96 4.66 20.73 -5.04
CA ASP A 96 3.33 20.15 -4.87
C ASP A 96 3.45 18.92 -3.96
N PRO A 97 2.81 18.91 -2.76
CA PRO A 97 2.86 17.78 -1.85
C PRO A 97 2.46 16.44 -2.48
N ILE A 98 1.57 16.45 -3.47
CA ILE A 98 1.17 15.22 -4.19
C ILE A 98 2.33 14.68 -5.02
N ASN A 99 2.99 15.55 -5.80
CA ASN A 99 4.14 15.16 -6.61
C ASN A 99 5.32 14.74 -5.73
N VAL A 100 5.61 15.50 -4.67
CA VAL A 100 6.64 15.17 -3.69
C VAL A 100 6.39 13.78 -3.12
N ARG A 101 5.20 13.54 -2.58
CA ARG A 101 4.83 12.24 -2.02
C ARG A 101 5.03 11.12 -3.03
N ALA A 102 4.50 11.29 -4.24
CA ALA A 102 4.50 10.20 -5.22
C ALA A 102 5.88 9.87 -5.77
N THR A 103 6.65 10.89 -6.15
CA THR A 103 7.99 10.66 -6.68
C THR A 103 8.92 10.09 -5.59
N TRP A 104 8.84 10.57 -4.34
CA TRP A 104 9.71 10.03 -3.28
C TRP A 104 9.33 8.60 -2.84
N PHE A 105 8.06 8.20 -2.88
CA PHE A 105 7.69 6.79 -2.70
C PHE A 105 8.27 5.90 -3.81
N SER A 106 8.22 6.37 -5.06
CA SER A 106 8.85 5.68 -6.18
C SER A 106 10.37 5.55 -6.03
N VAL A 107 11.07 6.62 -5.63
CA VAL A 107 12.51 6.56 -5.35
C VAL A 107 12.83 5.51 -4.28
N SER A 108 12.08 5.51 -3.17
CA SER A 108 12.25 4.50 -2.11
C SER A 108 12.08 3.09 -2.66
N ASN A 109 10.97 2.81 -3.37
CA ASN A 109 10.70 1.49 -3.94
C ASN A 109 11.84 1.05 -4.88
N TYR A 110 12.34 1.92 -5.73
CA TYR A 110 13.35 1.57 -6.73
C TYR A 110 14.72 1.28 -6.10
N PHE A 111 15.15 2.06 -5.10
CA PHE A 111 16.34 1.71 -4.32
C PHE A 111 16.14 0.41 -3.52
N ARG A 112 14.94 0.15 -2.98
CA ARG A 112 14.61 -1.11 -2.31
C ARG A 112 14.76 -2.32 -3.26
N ARG A 113 14.34 -2.19 -4.52
CA ARG A 113 14.52 -3.25 -5.53
C ARG A 113 15.99 -3.42 -5.91
N ALA A 114 16.76 -2.34 -6.02
CA ALA A 114 18.20 -2.41 -6.27
C ALA A 114 18.98 -3.13 -5.16
N ASP A 115 18.53 -3.06 -3.90
CA ASP A 115 19.16 -3.75 -2.76
C ASP A 115 18.89 -5.28 -2.72
N ALA A 116 17.87 -5.78 -3.42
CA ALA A 116 17.31 -7.11 -3.20
C ALA A 116 18.28 -8.28 -3.43
N TYR A 117 19.22 -8.16 -4.39
CA TYR A 117 20.09 -9.26 -4.83
C TYR A 117 21.57 -9.10 -4.43
N ASN A 118 21.88 -8.19 -3.50
CA ASN A 118 23.26 -7.89 -3.12
C ASN A 118 23.62 -8.47 -1.73
N ARG A 119 23.78 -9.80 -1.62
CA ARG A 119 24.05 -10.49 -0.33
C ARG A 119 25.23 -11.47 -0.35
N ALA A 120 25.92 -11.59 -1.48
CA ALA A 120 27.09 -12.48 -1.62
C ALA A 120 28.27 -12.00 -0.77
N ASP A 121 28.57 -10.70 -0.83
CA ASP A 121 29.56 -10.03 0.01
C ASP A 121 28.86 -9.10 1.00
N TRP A 122 29.04 -9.32 2.31
CA TRP A 122 28.38 -8.51 3.33
C TRP A 122 29.07 -7.16 3.55
N ASP A 123 30.29 -7.01 3.06
CA ASP A 123 31.07 -5.77 3.17
C ASP A 123 30.90 -4.87 1.94
N ASP A 124 30.08 -5.29 0.95
CA ASP A 124 29.77 -4.47 -0.22
C ASP A 124 29.07 -3.17 0.22
N PRO A 125 29.66 -1.98 -0.06
CA PRO A 125 29.12 -0.71 0.40
C PRO A 125 27.73 -0.39 -0.20
N ARG A 126 27.36 -1.01 -1.33
CA ARG A 126 26.04 -0.84 -1.95
C ARG A 126 24.91 -1.34 -1.03
N ILE A 127 25.16 -2.32 -0.16
CA ILE A 127 24.13 -2.87 0.77
C ILE A 127 23.58 -1.80 1.71
N ASN A 128 24.46 -0.98 2.29
CA ASN A 128 24.05 0.09 3.18
C ASN A 128 23.76 1.38 2.40
N GLY A 129 24.54 1.67 1.35
CA GLY A 129 24.33 2.85 0.53
C GLY A 129 22.93 2.90 -0.12
N TYR A 130 22.44 1.79 -0.67
CA TYR A 130 21.11 1.77 -1.30
C TYR A 130 20.00 1.76 -0.25
N TRP A 131 20.25 1.12 0.90
CA TRP A 131 19.31 1.12 2.02
C TRP A 131 19.12 2.52 2.61
N ASP A 132 20.20 3.28 2.79
CA ASP A 132 20.15 4.65 3.31
C ASP A 132 19.38 5.58 2.36
N GLU A 133 19.60 5.43 1.04
CA GLU A 133 18.86 6.17 0.01
C GLU A 133 17.37 5.81 -0.01
N GLN A 134 17.06 4.52 0.06
CA GLN A 134 15.69 4.03 0.17
C GLN A 134 14.97 4.63 1.37
N ARG A 135 15.58 4.56 2.56
CA ARG A 135 15.02 5.09 3.79
C ARG A 135 14.84 6.60 3.76
N ALA A 136 15.84 7.34 3.31
CA ALA A 136 15.77 8.79 3.22
C ALA A 136 14.70 9.26 2.21
N ALA A 137 14.51 8.52 1.12
CA ALA A 137 13.43 8.75 0.17
C ALA A 137 12.06 8.47 0.80
N PHE A 138 11.92 7.36 1.52
CA PHE A 138 10.66 7.04 2.20
C PHE A 138 10.30 8.10 3.25
N ASP A 139 11.28 8.59 4.01
CA ASP A 139 11.09 9.63 5.02
C ASP A 139 10.56 10.94 4.41
N LYS A 140 11.06 11.32 3.23
CA LYS A 140 10.53 12.47 2.47
C LYS A 140 9.09 12.22 2.00
N ALA A 141 8.79 11.01 1.57
CA ALA A 141 7.46 10.65 1.09
C ALA A 141 6.42 10.67 2.21
N ILE A 142 6.74 10.07 3.37
CA ILE A 142 5.82 10.03 4.51
C ILE A 142 5.65 11.40 5.18
N ALA A 143 6.65 12.28 5.12
CA ALA A 143 6.54 13.66 5.58
C ALA A 143 5.56 14.50 4.73
N ALA A 144 5.35 14.11 3.47
CA ALA A 144 4.40 14.75 2.54
C ALA A 144 2.98 14.18 2.62
N LEU A 145 2.71 13.23 3.54
CA LEU A 145 1.36 12.74 3.77
C LEU A 145 0.47 13.82 4.40
N PRO A 146 -0.86 13.75 4.18
CA PRO A 146 -1.80 14.66 4.85
C PRO A 146 -1.67 14.66 6.37
N VAL A 147 -1.34 13.50 6.94
CA VAL A 147 -0.82 13.36 8.30
C VAL A 147 0.56 12.75 8.19
N PRO A 148 1.63 13.49 8.46
CA PRO A 148 2.98 12.95 8.42
C PRO A 148 3.12 11.72 9.32
N ALA A 149 3.74 10.66 8.79
CA ALA A 149 4.03 9.48 9.59
C ALA A 149 5.32 9.69 10.40
N GLU A 150 5.44 8.99 11.53
CA GLU A 150 6.54 9.16 12.47
C GLU A 150 7.38 7.88 12.59
N ARG A 151 8.70 7.95 12.39
CA ARG A 151 9.60 6.86 12.80
C ARG A 151 9.66 6.76 14.32
N VAL A 152 9.70 5.55 14.83
CA VAL A 152 9.70 5.23 16.26
C VAL A 152 10.71 4.12 16.53
N GLU A 153 11.56 4.31 17.54
CA GLU A 153 12.43 3.27 18.07
C GLU A 153 11.93 2.84 19.46
N ILE A 154 11.69 1.55 19.65
CA ILE A 154 11.12 0.99 20.88
C ILE A 154 12.13 0.03 21.52
N PRO A 155 12.63 0.30 22.73
CA PRO A 155 13.49 -0.64 23.45
C PRO A 155 12.79 -1.98 23.74
N ALA A 156 13.44 -3.09 23.43
CA ALA A 156 12.92 -4.46 23.55
C ALA A 156 13.95 -5.41 24.17
N GLY A 157 14.55 -4.99 25.29
CA GLY A 157 15.58 -5.76 25.99
C GLY A 157 16.97 -5.53 25.40
N ASP A 158 17.46 -6.48 24.61
CA ASP A 158 18.79 -6.51 23.98
C ASP A 158 18.81 -5.98 22.54
N PHE A 159 17.66 -5.56 22.00
CA PHE A 159 17.52 -4.88 20.72
C PHE A 159 16.45 -3.78 20.82
N ASN A 160 16.38 -2.93 19.80
CA ASN A 160 15.29 -1.99 19.58
C ASN A 160 14.43 -2.45 18.40
N VAL A 161 13.12 -2.29 18.53
CA VAL A 161 12.16 -2.44 17.42
C VAL A 161 12.09 -1.10 16.68
N SER A 162 12.37 -1.13 15.38
CA SER A 162 12.25 0.05 14.51
C SER A 162 10.89 0.05 13.85
N GLY A 163 10.13 1.13 13.96
CA GLY A 163 8.76 1.19 13.45
C GLY A 163 8.36 2.53 12.86
N ILE A 164 7.21 2.54 12.19
CA ILE A 164 6.60 3.73 11.62
C ILE A 164 5.14 3.81 12.05
N TRP A 165 4.79 4.90 12.71
CA TRP A 165 3.43 5.23 13.13
C TRP A 165 2.72 6.04 12.06
N TYR A 166 1.57 5.53 11.59
CA TYR A 166 0.67 6.22 10.69
C TYR A 166 -0.68 6.40 11.38
N SER A 167 -1.12 7.66 11.50
CA SER A 167 -2.43 7.99 12.06
C SER A 167 -3.39 8.51 11.01
N GLN A 168 -4.67 8.22 11.20
CA GLN A 168 -5.72 8.88 10.43
C GLN A 168 -5.80 10.37 10.77
N PRO A 169 -6.13 11.24 9.78
CA PRO A 169 -6.42 12.64 10.05
C PRO A 169 -7.60 12.74 11.00
N TYR A 170 -7.41 13.47 12.11
CA TYR A 170 -8.47 13.80 13.04
C TYR A 170 -9.58 14.56 12.30
N GLN A 171 -10.73 13.91 12.07
CA GLN A 171 -11.93 14.63 11.66
C GLN A 171 -12.51 15.34 12.90
N ASN A 172 -12.76 16.65 12.80
CA ASN A 172 -13.22 17.53 13.88
C ASN A 172 -14.28 16.84 14.78
N ASN A 173 -14.12 17.02 16.10
CA ASN A 173 -14.94 16.43 17.17
C ASN A 173 -14.86 14.92 17.40
N GLN A 174 -13.96 14.17 16.73
CA GLN A 174 -13.72 12.78 17.11
C GLN A 174 -12.69 12.67 18.24
N THR A 175 -13.16 12.62 19.47
CA THR A 175 -12.43 12.09 20.64
C THR A 175 -12.28 10.55 20.59
N LYS A 176 -12.37 9.95 19.40
CA LYS A 176 -12.56 8.50 19.26
C LYS A 176 -11.22 7.82 18.96
N ARG A 177 -10.77 7.01 19.92
CA ARG A 177 -9.73 6.00 19.74
C ARG A 177 -10.09 5.09 18.55
N LEU A 178 -9.13 4.82 17.68
CA LEU A 178 -9.32 4.07 16.44
C LEU A 178 -8.75 2.65 16.55
N PRO A 179 -9.28 1.68 15.79
CA PRO A 179 -8.64 0.39 15.62
C PRO A 179 -7.23 0.57 15.05
N THR A 180 -6.30 -0.28 15.49
CA THR A 180 -4.89 -0.19 15.09
C THR A 180 -4.41 -1.52 14.51
N LEU A 181 -3.79 -1.45 13.33
CA LEU A 181 -3.18 -2.58 12.66
C LEU A 181 -1.67 -2.55 12.87
N LEU A 182 -1.13 -3.62 13.45
CA LEU A 182 0.30 -3.83 13.67
C LEU A 182 0.83 -4.69 12.52
N LEU A 183 1.83 -4.23 11.80
CA LEU A 183 2.33 -4.88 10.59
C LEU A 183 3.78 -5.37 10.78
N THR A 184 4.00 -6.68 10.66
CA THR A 184 5.34 -7.26 10.57
C THR A 184 5.57 -7.87 9.19
N GLN A 185 6.74 -7.59 8.62
CA GLN A 185 7.20 -8.18 7.37
C GLN A 185 7.76 -9.59 7.54
N GLY A 186 8.19 -10.17 6.42
CA GLY A 186 8.81 -11.49 6.35
C GLY A 186 10.33 -11.48 6.26
N PHE A 187 10.85 -12.39 5.43
CA PHE A 187 12.23 -12.89 5.41
C PHE A 187 13.26 -11.86 4.94
N ASP A 188 12.85 -10.95 4.06
CA ASP A 188 13.72 -9.97 3.39
C ASP A 188 13.10 -8.56 3.30
N ALA A 189 11.77 -8.47 3.41
CA ALA A 189 11.02 -7.28 3.06
C ALA A 189 11.17 -6.14 4.07
N ALA A 190 11.20 -4.90 3.56
CA ALA A 190 11.25 -3.69 4.37
C ALA A 190 9.85 -3.38 4.90
N GLN A 191 9.71 -2.83 6.11
CA GLN A 191 8.41 -2.37 6.59
C GLN A 191 7.77 -1.32 5.65
N GLU A 192 8.60 -0.54 4.98
CA GLU A 192 8.23 0.43 3.95
C GLU A 192 7.50 -0.20 2.75
N ASP A 193 7.79 -1.47 2.41
CA ASP A 193 7.15 -2.18 1.28
C ASP A 193 5.64 -2.40 1.49
N LEU A 194 5.17 -2.37 2.75
CA LEU A 194 3.75 -2.51 3.07
C LEU A 194 2.96 -1.24 2.84
N TYR A 195 3.62 -0.10 2.60
CA TYR A 195 2.91 1.18 2.52
C TYR A 195 1.82 1.15 1.45
N ALA A 196 2.23 0.84 0.22
CA ALA A 196 1.34 0.93 -0.92
C ALA A 196 0.29 -0.19 -0.98
N THR A 197 0.54 -1.33 -0.34
CA THR A 197 -0.29 -2.53 -0.47
C THR A 197 -1.19 -2.76 0.75
N VAL A 198 -0.79 -2.27 1.93
CA VAL A 198 -1.51 -2.48 3.19
C VAL A 198 -1.77 -1.17 3.94
N VAL A 199 -0.75 -0.34 4.17
CA VAL A 199 -0.88 0.86 5.02
C VAL A 199 -1.84 1.87 4.42
N ALA A 200 -1.61 2.34 3.19
CA ALA A 200 -2.46 3.31 2.50
C ALA A 200 -3.94 2.85 2.41
N PRO A 201 -4.24 1.61 1.95
CA PRO A 201 -5.63 1.15 1.94
C PRO A 201 -6.24 0.97 3.33
N ALA A 202 -5.47 0.57 4.36
CA ALA A 202 -5.99 0.43 5.72
C ALA A 202 -6.22 1.81 6.39
N LEU A 203 -5.34 2.77 6.15
CA LEU A 203 -5.55 4.17 6.49
C LEU A 203 -6.87 4.66 5.86
N ALA A 204 -7.06 4.49 4.55
CA ALA A 204 -8.30 4.88 3.88
C ALA A 204 -9.59 4.24 4.47
N ARG A 205 -9.46 3.15 5.23
CA ARG A 205 -10.55 2.45 5.93
C ARG A 205 -10.72 2.88 7.40
N GLY A 206 -9.95 3.86 7.88
CA GLY A 206 -10.08 4.42 9.23
C GLY A 206 -9.25 3.72 10.31
N TYR A 207 -8.20 2.98 9.95
CA TYR A 207 -7.28 2.36 10.91
C TYR A 207 -6.07 3.25 11.17
N ASN A 208 -5.60 3.28 12.41
CA ASN A 208 -4.19 3.62 12.66
C ASN A 208 -3.32 2.43 12.31
N ILE A 209 -2.07 2.68 11.92
CA ILE A 209 -1.14 1.62 11.52
C ILE A 209 0.18 1.80 12.26
N PHE A 210 0.76 0.71 12.72
CA PHE A 210 2.15 0.66 13.17
C PHE A 210 2.86 -0.45 12.42
N SER A 211 3.69 -0.09 11.44
CA SER A 211 4.62 -1.05 10.82
C SER A 211 5.88 -1.14 11.66
N PHE A 212 6.50 -2.31 11.70
CA PHE A 212 7.71 -2.49 12.50
C PHE A 212 8.62 -3.60 11.98
N GLU A 213 9.88 -3.49 12.39
CA GLU A 213 10.95 -4.45 12.16
C GLU A 213 11.61 -4.88 13.47
N GLY A 214 11.89 -6.18 13.59
CA GLY A 214 12.63 -6.79 14.69
C GLY A 214 13.92 -7.49 14.21
N PRO A 215 14.59 -8.25 15.08
CA PRO A 215 15.83 -8.95 14.75
C PRO A 215 15.74 -9.77 13.46
N GLY A 216 16.78 -9.71 12.63
CA GLY A 216 16.83 -10.35 11.31
C GLY A 216 16.17 -9.57 10.17
N GLN A 217 15.24 -8.66 10.46
CA GLN A 217 14.62 -7.80 9.46
C GLN A 217 15.53 -6.61 9.10
N PRO A 218 15.32 -6.01 7.91
CA PRO A 218 16.37 -5.27 7.23
C PRO A 218 17.07 -4.13 8.00
N THR A 219 16.33 -3.26 8.68
CA THR A 219 16.87 -2.12 9.44
C THR A 219 17.59 -2.61 10.68
N VAL A 220 16.92 -3.45 11.49
CA VAL A 220 17.49 -3.98 12.74
C VAL A 220 18.73 -4.83 12.47
N ARG A 221 18.72 -5.62 11.39
CA ARG A 221 19.88 -6.41 10.98
C ARG A 221 21.07 -5.55 10.59
N ARG A 222 20.86 -4.42 9.89
CA ARG A 222 21.93 -3.50 9.48
C ARG A 222 22.46 -2.67 10.64
N GLU A 223 21.58 -2.03 11.39
CA GLU A 223 21.95 -1.04 12.40
C GLU A 223 22.37 -1.66 13.73
N GLN A 224 21.77 -2.79 14.09
CA GLN A 224 22.00 -3.44 15.40
C GLN A 224 22.75 -4.76 15.25
N GLY A 225 22.90 -5.27 14.02
CA GLY A 225 23.67 -6.48 13.76
C GLY A 225 23.05 -7.74 14.39
N VAL A 226 21.74 -7.78 14.62
CA VAL A 226 21.05 -8.93 15.24
C VAL A 226 20.31 -9.74 14.16
N GLY A 227 20.48 -11.07 14.19
CA GLY A 227 19.78 -12.00 13.29
C GLY A 227 18.39 -12.37 13.80
N PHE A 228 17.61 -13.09 12.99
CA PHE A 228 16.27 -13.54 13.36
C PHE A 228 16.25 -14.28 14.70
N ILE A 229 15.18 -14.03 15.48
CA ILE A 229 14.85 -14.76 16.69
C ILE A 229 13.47 -15.45 16.54
N PRO A 230 13.28 -16.67 17.07
CA PRO A 230 12.01 -17.38 16.92
C PRO A 230 10.92 -16.87 17.87
N ASP A 231 11.27 -16.32 19.02
CA ASP A 231 10.39 -15.82 20.07
C ASP A 231 9.89 -14.38 19.78
N TRP A 232 9.13 -14.24 18.69
CA TRP A 232 8.66 -12.95 18.18
C TRP A 232 7.74 -12.18 19.13
N GLU A 233 7.22 -12.82 20.18
CA GLU A 233 6.56 -12.13 21.29
C GLU A 233 7.45 -11.07 21.95
N ARG A 234 8.78 -11.21 21.90
CA ARG A 234 9.74 -10.21 22.38
C ARG A 234 9.75 -8.93 21.53
N VAL A 235 9.30 -9.01 20.29
CA VAL A 235 9.14 -7.84 19.39
C VAL A 235 7.77 -7.22 19.59
N VAL A 236 6.71 -8.04 19.54
CA VAL A 236 5.33 -7.53 19.53
C VAL A 236 4.87 -7.00 20.89
N THR A 237 5.28 -7.62 22.01
CA THR A 237 4.86 -7.17 23.35
C THR A 237 5.29 -5.72 23.62
N PRO A 238 6.56 -5.32 23.40
CA PRO A 238 6.97 -3.91 23.50
C PRO A 238 6.24 -2.97 22.54
N VAL A 239 5.92 -3.41 21.31
CA VAL A 239 5.10 -2.61 20.38
C VAL A 239 3.71 -2.34 20.98
N VAL A 240 3.05 -3.38 21.49
CA VAL A 240 1.74 -3.22 22.12
C VAL A 240 1.83 -2.30 23.34
N ASP A 241 2.85 -2.46 24.19
CA ASP A 241 3.09 -1.60 25.36
C ASP A 241 3.27 -0.13 24.94
N TYR A 242 4.06 0.14 23.90
CA TYR A 242 4.24 1.48 23.35
C TYR A 242 2.92 2.07 22.86
N LEU A 243 2.15 1.33 22.07
CA LEU A 243 0.90 1.83 21.49
C LEU A 243 -0.15 2.16 22.55
N ILE A 244 -0.33 1.30 23.55
CA ILE A 244 -1.34 1.52 24.60
C ILE A 244 -0.90 2.55 25.65
N SER A 245 0.38 2.95 25.66
CA SER A 245 0.91 3.99 26.56
C SER A 245 1.11 5.32 25.83
N GLN A 246 2.01 5.37 24.85
CA GLN A 246 2.43 6.60 24.16
C GLN A 246 1.41 7.07 23.12
N LYS A 247 0.62 6.16 22.54
CA LYS A 247 -0.45 6.47 21.57
C LYS A 247 -1.85 6.25 22.15
N ALA A 248 -1.98 6.24 23.48
CA ALA A 248 -3.23 5.91 24.19
C ALA A 248 -4.42 6.85 23.90
N SER A 249 -4.19 8.07 23.43
CA SER A 249 -5.26 8.99 23.00
C SER A 249 -5.82 8.65 21.63
N LEU A 250 -5.07 7.90 20.82
CA LEU A 250 -5.34 7.56 19.43
C LEU A 250 -5.77 6.09 19.25
N VAL A 251 -5.23 5.19 20.08
CA VAL A 251 -5.38 3.74 19.92
C VAL A 251 -6.52 3.21 20.79
N ASP A 252 -7.41 2.41 20.20
CA ASP A 252 -8.37 1.60 20.95
C ASP A 252 -7.71 0.28 21.38
N PRO A 253 -7.41 0.08 22.68
CA PRO A 253 -6.75 -1.13 23.15
C PRO A 253 -7.61 -2.40 22.99
N LYS A 254 -8.90 -2.27 22.65
CA LYS A 254 -9.79 -3.40 22.36
C LYS A 254 -9.87 -3.74 20.87
N LYS A 255 -9.05 -3.10 20.03
CA LYS A 255 -9.05 -3.29 18.57
C LYS A 255 -7.64 -3.25 18.01
N LEU A 256 -6.80 -4.18 18.48
CA LEU A 256 -5.42 -4.36 18.05
C LEU A 256 -5.32 -5.60 17.17
N VAL A 257 -5.07 -5.40 15.88
CA VAL A 257 -4.95 -6.48 14.89
C VAL A 257 -3.48 -6.66 14.54
N LEU A 258 -2.95 -7.88 14.62
CA LEU A 258 -1.61 -8.19 14.14
C LEU A 258 -1.68 -8.81 12.75
N TYR A 259 -0.86 -8.32 11.84
CA TYR A 259 -0.70 -8.83 10.49
C TYR A 259 0.74 -9.30 10.26
N GLY A 260 0.88 -10.52 9.76
CA GLY A 260 2.15 -11.09 9.34
C GLY A 260 2.19 -11.31 7.82
N HIS A 261 3.18 -10.75 7.14
CA HIS A 261 3.40 -10.93 5.71
C HIS A 261 4.48 -11.98 5.42
N SER A 262 4.22 -12.94 4.55
CA SER A 262 5.17 -14.00 4.16
C SER A 262 5.72 -14.74 5.39
N PHE A 263 7.04 -14.76 5.60
CA PHE A 263 7.66 -15.29 6.82
C PHE A 263 7.12 -14.65 8.12
N GLY A 264 6.62 -13.42 8.02
CA GLY A 264 5.89 -12.73 9.07
C GLY A 264 4.64 -13.48 9.53
N GLY A 265 4.10 -14.41 8.74
CA GLY A 265 3.00 -15.27 9.14
C GLY A 265 3.36 -16.20 10.31
N TYR A 266 4.56 -16.79 10.31
CA TYR A 266 5.07 -17.50 11.49
C TYR A 266 5.29 -16.55 12.65
N LEU A 267 5.99 -15.43 12.40
CA LEU A 267 6.35 -14.46 13.44
C LEU A 267 5.11 -13.90 14.15
N ALA A 268 4.08 -13.53 13.39
CA ALA A 268 2.82 -13.02 13.91
C ALA A 268 2.03 -14.08 14.68
N ALA A 269 1.92 -15.30 14.15
CA ALA A 269 1.25 -16.39 14.86
C ALA A 269 1.96 -16.73 16.17
N ARG A 270 3.29 -16.77 16.15
CA ARG A 270 4.11 -17.01 17.34
C ARG A 270 3.90 -15.91 18.39
N ALA A 271 3.93 -14.64 17.99
CA ALA A 271 3.66 -13.54 18.92
C ALA A 271 2.24 -13.59 19.50
N ALA A 272 1.22 -13.85 18.66
CA ALA A 272 -0.18 -13.92 19.08
C ALA A 272 -0.46 -15.02 20.11
N ALA A 273 0.34 -16.10 20.12
CA ALA A 273 0.27 -17.15 21.13
C ALA A 273 0.69 -16.69 22.55
N TYR A 274 1.34 -15.52 22.68
CA TYR A 274 1.87 -15.02 23.96
C TYR A 274 1.44 -13.58 24.27
N GLU A 275 0.78 -12.89 23.35
CA GLU A 275 0.26 -11.53 23.53
C GLU A 275 -1.28 -11.52 23.51
N PRO A 276 -1.94 -11.66 24.68
CA PRO A 276 -3.39 -11.80 24.77
C PRO A 276 -4.16 -10.50 24.52
N ARG A 277 -3.50 -9.34 24.40
CA ARG A 277 -4.15 -8.05 24.11
C ARG A 277 -4.49 -7.89 22.63
N LEU A 278 -3.91 -8.70 21.75
CA LEU A 278 -4.29 -8.75 20.34
C LEU A 278 -5.71 -9.32 20.19
N THR A 279 -6.52 -8.65 19.40
CA THR A 279 -7.94 -9.01 19.22
C THR A 279 -8.20 -9.81 17.96
N ALA A 280 -7.26 -9.81 17.02
CA ALA A 280 -7.34 -10.50 15.76
C ALA A 280 -5.95 -10.76 15.19
N LEU A 281 -5.84 -11.80 14.37
CA LEU A 281 -4.61 -12.17 13.67
C LEU A 281 -4.88 -12.34 12.18
N MET A 282 -4.00 -11.82 11.34
CA MET A 282 -4.05 -11.96 9.89
C MET A 282 -2.70 -12.49 9.39
N LEU A 283 -2.71 -13.61 8.70
CA LEU A 283 -1.51 -14.25 8.17
C LEU A 283 -1.56 -14.24 6.65
N ASN A 284 -0.75 -13.41 6.00
CA ASN A 284 -0.62 -13.44 4.54
C ASN A 284 0.51 -14.39 4.16
N GLY A 285 0.10 -15.65 4.04
CA GLY A 285 0.93 -16.84 4.16
C GLY A 285 0.97 -17.31 5.61
N GLY A 286 0.24 -18.37 5.97
CA GLY A 286 0.45 -19.07 7.23
C GLY A 286 1.65 -20.01 7.12
N ILE A 287 2.59 -19.96 8.07
CA ILE A 287 3.76 -20.85 8.07
C ILE A 287 3.72 -21.78 9.26
N TRP A 288 3.58 -23.08 8.98
CA TRP A 288 3.59 -24.13 9.99
C TRP A 288 5.00 -24.52 10.42
N ASP A 289 5.90 -24.71 9.46
CA ASP A 289 7.30 -25.07 9.69
C ASP A 289 8.20 -24.49 8.59
N ALA A 290 8.92 -23.42 8.94
CA ALA A 290 9.79 -22.72 8.00
C ALA A 290 10.96 -23.58 7.50
N TYR A 291 11.49 -24.49 8.33
CA TYR A 291 12.56 -25.40 7.90
C TYR A 291 12.08 -26.26 6.73
N THR A 292 10.84 -26.76 6.81
CA THR A 292 10.26 -27.60 5.75
C THR A 292 10.10 -26.79 4.46
N GLY A 293 9.64 -25.54 4.54
CA GLY A 293 9.56 -24.63 3.40
C GLY A 293 10.92 -24.38 2.75
N TYR A 294 11.94 -23.97 3.52
CA TYR A 294 13.27 -23.69 2.97
C TYR A 294 13.98 -24.93 2.43
N ALA A 295 13.91 -26.06 3.14
CA ALA A 295 14.55 -27.31 2.70
C ALA A 295 13.88 -27.90 1.45
N ALA A 296 12.65 -27.48 1.12
CA ALA A 296 11.95 -27.89 -0.11
C ALA A 296 12.69 -27.45 -1.38
N HIS A 297 13.44 -26.34 -1.32
CA HIS A 297 14.21 -25.79 -2.44
C HIS A 297 15.57 -26.46 -2.68
N LEU A 298 16.00 -27.35 -1.77
CA LEU A 298 17.22 -28.14 -1.95
C LEU A 298 16.96 -29.34 -2.86
N THR A 299 17.97 -29.71 -3.65
CA THR A 299 17.96 -30.99 -4.38
C THR A 299 17.90 -32.17 -3.41
N PRO A 300 17.41 -33.35 -3.82
CA PRO A 300 17.41 -34.55 -2.97
C PRO A 300 18.77 -34.90 -2.39
N GLU A 301 19.84 -34.70 -3.16
CA GLU A 301 21.23 -34.96 -2.75
C GLU A 301 21.67 -34.01 -1.65
N LEU A 302 21.42 -32.71 -1.80
CA LEU A 302 21.73 -31.70 -0.79
C LEU A 302 20.90 -31.90 0.48
N ARG A 303 19.62 -32.27 0.33
CA ARG A 303 18.76 -32.58 1.49
C ARG A 303 19.28 -33.77 2.28
N LYS A 304 19.67 -34.86 1.59
CA LYS A 304 20.26 -36.03 2.25
C LYS A 304 21.57 -35.69 2.96
N LEU A 305 22.37 -34.79 2.38
CA LEU A 305 23.61 -34.31 2.99
C LEU A 305 23.34 -33.44 4.23
N LEU A 306 22.34 -32.56 4.18
CA LEU A 306 21.88 -31.79 5.35
C LEU A 306 21.41 -32.72 6.48
N GLU A 307 20.67 -33.77 6.14
CA GLU A 307 20.12 -34.75 7.08
C GLU A 307 21.16 -35.69 7.68
N SER A 308 22.31 -35.89 7.02
CA SER A 308 23.40 -36.72 7.56
C SER A 308 24.06 -36.08 8.79
N GLY A 309 23.92 -34.76 8.95
CA GLY A 309 24.57 -34.00 10.00
C GLY A 309 26.02 -33.63 9.71
N ASP A 310 26.53 -33.93 8.51
CA ASP A 310 27.88 -33.57 8.07
C ASP A 310 27.92 -32.09 7.67
N LYS A 311 28.20 -31.24 8.66
CA LYS A 311 28.22 -29.78 8.51
C LYS A 311 29.25 -29.35 7.46
N GLU A 312 30.48 -29.84 7.57
CA GLU A 312 31.58 -29.43 6.70
C GLU A 312 31.30 -29.80 5.24
N ALA A 313 30.82 -31.02 4.99
CA ALA A 313 30.49 -31.45 3.63
C ALA A 313 29.29 -30.67 3.05
N PHE A 314 28.26 -30.39 3.87
CA PHE A 314 27.12 -29.60 3.42
C PHE A 314 27.53 -28.16 3.09
N ASP A 315 28.29 -27.50 3.96
CA ASP A 315 28.76 -26.12 3.74
C ASP A 315 29.66 -26.04 2.50
N GLU A 316 30.54 -27.02 2.28
CA GLU A 316 31.36 -27.09 1.06
C GLU A 316 30.50 -27.27 -0.19
N ALA A 317 29.50 -28.16 -0.17
CA ALA A 317 28.60 -28.36 -1.30
C ALA A 317 27.79 -27.09 -1.61
N MET A 318 27.29 -26.40 -0.59
CA MET A 318 26.52 -25.17 -0.74
C MET A 318 27.37 -23.99 -1.21
N SER A 319 28.67 -23.94 -0.86
CA SER A 319 29.55 -22.86 -1.33
C SER A 319 29.67 -22.77 -2.86
N LYS A 320 29.45 -23.90 -3.55
CA LYS A 320 29.54 -24.02 -5.01
C LYS A 320 28.26 -23.56 -5.74
N ILE A 321 27.14 -23.40 -5.01
CA ILE A 321 25.85 -23.03 -5.59
C ILE A 321 25.85 -21.62 -6.17
N HIS A 322 26.57 -20.68 -5.53
CA HIS A 322 26.58 -19.30 -5.98
C HIS A 322 27.10 -19.17 -7.42
N ASP A 323 28.21 -19.86 -7.71
CA ASP A 323 28.92 -19.80 -8.99
C ASP A 323 28.35 -20.76 -10.04
N ASP A 324 27.43 -21.66 -9.66
CA ASP A 324 26.82 -22.63 -10.57
C ASP A 324 25.74 -21.96 -11.44
N PRO A 325 25.92 -21.84 -12.78
CA PRO A 325 24.95 -21.21 -13.65
C PRO A 325 23.60 -21.95 -13.71
N ASP A 326 23.57 -23.25 -13.39
CA ASP A 326 22.36 -24.07 -13.47
C ASP A 326 21.51 -24.01 -12.19
N THR A 327 22.03 -23.44 -11.10
CA THR A 327 21.23 -23.29 -9.88
C THR A 327 20.21 -22.14 -10.03
N PRO A 328 18.90 -22.39 -9.77
CA PRO A 328 17.88 -21.36 -9.88
C PRO A 328 18.17 -20.13 -9.01
N THR A 329 17.83 -18.94 -9.53
CA THR A 329 17.96 -17.66 -8.80
C THR A 329 17.31 -17.70 -7.43
N THR A 330 16.10 -18.28 -7.32
CA THR A 330 15.37 -18.40 -6.04
C THR A 330 16.22 -19.10 -4.98
N THR A 331 16.94 -20.17 -5.37
CA THR A 331 17.79 -20.94 -4.46
C THR A 331 19.04 -20.16 -4.08
N LYS A 332 19.73 -19.54 -5.06
CA LYS A 332 20.92 -18.71 -4.80
C LYS A 332 20.58 -17.56 -3.86
N TRP A 333 19.57 -16.78 -4.21
CA TRP A 333 19.10 -15.65 -3.42
C TRP A 333 18.64 -16.09 -2.03
N GLY A 334 17.82 -17.14 -1.94
CA GLY A 334 17.26 -17.61 -0.67
C GLY A 334 18.34 -18.03 0.33
N ILE A 335 19.42 -18.68 -0.13
CA ILE A 335 20.56 -19.03 0.72
C ILE A 335 21.33 -17.78 1.15
N LEU A 336 21.70 -16.90 0.22
CA LEU A 336 22.48 -15.69 0.53
C LEU A 336 21.73 -14.78 1.51
N GLN A 337 20.43 -14.58 1.27
CA GLN A 337 19.56 -13.80 2.15
C GLN A 337 19.40 -14.50 3.51
N GLY A 338 19.20 -15.82 3.54
CA GLY A 338 19.07 -16.61 4.77
C GLY A 338 20.29 -16.51 5.67
N LEU A 339 21.49 -16.67 5.11
CA LEU A 339 22.74 -16.46 5.84
C LEU A 339 22.79 -15.05 6.45
N TRP A 340 22.43 -14.03 5.67
CA TRP A 340 22.46 -12.65 6.10
C TRP A 340 21.46 -12.35 7.23
N CYS A 341 20.19 -12.69 7.06
CA CYS A 341 19.13 -12.35 8.02
C CYS A 341 19.16 -13.21 9.28
N PHE A 342 19.69 -14.44 9.22
CA PHE A 342 19.96 -15.27 10.41
C PHE A 342 21.32 -15.00 11.05
N LYS A 343 22.14 -14.12 10.43
CA LYS A 343 23.47 -13.75 10.90
C LYS A 343 24.38 -14.97 11.12
N THR A 344 24.44 -15.86 10.14
CA THR A 344 25.41 -16.96 10.09
C THR A 344 26.12 -16.97 8.74
N LYS A 345 27.32 -17.56 8.69
CA LYS A 345 28.09 -17.80 7.46
C LYS A 345 28.05 -19.27 7.03
N SER A 346 27.38 -20.13 7.79
CA SER A 346 27.25 -21.56 7.51
C SER A 346 25.83 -21.88 7.01
N PRO A 347 25.69 -22.35 5.76
CA PRO A 347 24.41 -22.84 5.25
C PRO A 347 23.80 -23.93 6.13
N TYR A 348 24.60 -24.86 6.66
CA TYR A 348 24.13 -25.88 7.59
C TYR A 348 23.50 -25.26 8.85
N GLU A 349 24.18 -24.30 9.47
CA GLU A 349 23.67 -23.59 10.65
C GLU A 349 22.38 -22.83 10.36
N PHE A 350 22.28 -22.17 9.20
CA PHE A 350 21.04 -21.53 8.78
C PHE A 350 19.85 -22.51 8.81
N PHE A 351 20.02 -23.70 8.21
CA PHE A 351 18.98 -24.73 8.25
C PHE A 351 18.74 -25.29 9.66
N GLN A 352 19.75 -25.35 10.54
CA GLN A 352 19.51 -25.72 11.94
C GLN A 352 18.71 -24.65 12.69
N LEU A 353 19.01 -23.37 12.49
CA LEU A 353 18.29 -22.26 13.11
C LEU A 353 16.85 -22.21 12.61
N ALA A 354 16.61 -22.43 11.32
CA ALA A 354 15.28 -22.46 10.73
C ALA A 354 14.34 -23.50 11.40
N LYS A 355 14.87 -24.58 11.99
CA LYS A 355 14.06 -25.59 12.70
C LYS A 355 13.34 -25.01 13.93
N SER A 356 13.81 -23.92 14.51
CA SER A 356 13.14 -23.25 15.63
C SER A 356 11.87 -22.49 15.20
N TYR A 357 11.67 -22.26 13.91
CA TYR A 357 10.58 -21.46 13.36
C TYR A 357 9.41 -22.35 12.92
N ASN A 358 8.76 -22.95 13.92
CA ASN A 358 7.60 -23.82 13.71
C ASN A 358 6.52 -23.61 14.77
N LEU A 359 5.27 -23.90 14.43
CA LEU A 359 4.09 -23.74 15.29
C LEU A 359 3.71 -25.01 16.06
N ARG A 360 4.62 -25.99 16.17
CA ARG A 360 4.37 -27.24 16.91
C ARG A 360 4.39 -27.00 18.43
N GLY A 361 4.09 -28.05 19.21
CA GLY A 361 4.23 -28.01 20.67
C GLY A 361 3.17 -27.19 21.40
N GLY A 362 1.97 -27.09 20.83
CA GLY A 362 0.82 -26.41 21.44
C GLY A 362 0.86 -24.87 21.33
N ILE A 363 1.65 -24.31 20.41
CA ILE A 363 1.67 -22.86 20.15
C ILE A 363 0.29 -22.40 19.65
N THR A 364 -0.30 -23.11 18.68
CA THR A 364 -1.64 -22.78 18.15
C THR A 364 -2.75 -22.93 19.18
N ASP A 365 -2.59 -23.79 20.19
CA ASP A 365 -3.54 -23.92 21.30
C ASP A 365 -3.60 -22.66 22.16
N ARG A 366 -2.61 -21.77 22.08
CA ARG A 366 -2.59 -20.50 22.83
C ARG A 366 -3.20 -19.32 22.06
N ILE A 367 -3.37 -19.45 20.75
CA ILE A 367 -3.92 -18.39 19.88
C ILE A 367 -5.44 -18.36 20.02
N GLN A 368 -5.98 -17.60 20.96
CA GLN A 368 -7.42 -17.64 21.30
C GLN A 368 -8.30 -16.66 20.51
N MET A 369 -7.70 -15.78 19.71
CA MET A 369 -8.39 -14.81 18.87
C MET A 369 -8.80 -15.41 17.50
N PRO A 370 -9.75 -14.78 16.78
CA PRO A 370 -10.00 -15.09 15.38
C PRO A 370 -8.76 -14.86 14.51
N VAL A 371 -8.55 -15.78 13.57
CA VAL A 371 -7.41 -15.78 12.66
C VAL A 371 -7.92 -15.84 11.22
N TRP A 372 -7.46 -14.92 10.38
CA TRP A 372 -7.68 -14.98 8.95
C TRP A 372 -6.35 -15.32 8.25
N ILE A 373 -6.36 -16.25 7.30
CA ILE A 373 -5.16 -16.79 6.67
C ILE A 373 -5.32 -16.71 5.14
N ALA A 374 -4.38 -16.07 4.45
CA ALA A 374 -4.26 -16.13 3.00
C ALA A 374 -3.44 -17.34 2.56
N ASP A 375 -3.81 -17.91 1.43
CA ASP A 375 -2.97 -18.79 0.63
C ASP A 375 -3.27 -18.58 -0.86
N GLY A 376 -2.37 -19.01 -1.73
CA GLY A 376 -2.43 -18.76 -3.17
C GLY A 376 -2.31 -20.03 -4.00
N GLU A 377 -3.10 -20.13 -5.08
CA GLU A 377 -3.06 -21.22 -6.06
C GLU A 377 -1.67 -21.48 -6.67
N PHE A 378 -0.87 -20.41 -6.81
CA PHE A 378 0.48 -20.40 -7.39
C PHE A 378 1.55 -20.09 -6.32
N GLU A 379 1.27 -20.38 -5.04
CA GLU A 379 2.26 -20.28 -3.97
C GLU A 379 3.44 -21.25 -4.19
N THR A 380 4.64 -20.72 -4.40
CA THR A 380 5.87 -21.50 -4.68
C THR A 380 6.95 -21.39 -3.62
N LEU A 381 6.86 -20.43 -2.70
CA LEU A 381 7.88 -20.16 -1.68
C LEU A 381 7.56 -20.85 -0.35
N GLN A 382 6.27 -20.98 -0.02
CA GLN A 382 5.78 -21.62 1.21
C GLN A 382 4.63 -22.60 0.91
N SER A 383 4.74 -23.31 -0.21
CA SER A 383 3.67 -24.17 -0.74
C SER A 383 3.09 -25.12 0.32
N GLY A 384 1.79 -25.01 0.54
CA GLY A 384 1.04 -25.89 1.44
C GLY A 384 1.25 -25.65 2.93
N GLN A 385 1.93 -24.57 3.34
CA GLN A 385 2.14 -24.27 4.76
C GLN A 385 0.91 -23.67 5.46
N SER A 386 0.05 -22.92 4.76
CA SER A 386 -1.11 -22.25 5.36
C SER A 386 -2.19 -23.23 5.86
N LYS A 387 -2.40 -24.33 5.13
CA LYS A 387 -3.44 -25.31 5.45
C LYS A 387 -3.22 -26.00 6.81
N PRO A 388 -2.03 -26.54 7.14
CA PRO A 388 -1.75 -27.07 8.47
C PRO A 388 -1.95 -26.05 9.61
N VAL A 389 -1.68 -24.77 9.38
CA VAL A 389 -1.94 -23.71 10.38
C VAL A 389 -3.44 -23.58 10.63
N ALA A 390 -4.25 -23.52 9.57
CA ALA A 390 -5.71 -23.45 9.67
C ALA A 390 -6.28 -24.69 10.39
N GLU A 391 -5.82 -25.89 10.03
CA GLU A 391 -6.25 -27.15 10.65
C GLU A 391 -5.92 -27.20 12.15
N ALA A 392 -4.74 -26.72 12.55
CA ALA A 392 -4.32 -26.68 13.95
C ALA A 392 -5.09 -25.62 14.77
N LEU A 393 -5.58 -24.56 14.13
CA LEU A 393 -6.38 -23.52 14.80
C LEU A 393 -7.86 -23.90 14.92
N GLY A 394 -8.37 -24.74 14.01
CA GLY A 394 -9.76 -25.20 13.98
C GLY A 394 -10.73 -24.05 13.68
N ASP A 395 -11.85 -24.00 14.40
CA ASP A 395 -12.93 -23.00 14.20
C ASP A 395 -12.50 -21.54 14.42
N ARG A 396 -11.28 -21.31 14.94
CA ARG A 396 -10.69 -19.97 15.08
C ARG A 396 -10.14 -19.43 13.76
N ALA A 397 -9.90 -20.27 12.75
CA ALA A 397 -9.26 -19.88 11.51
C ALA A 397 -10.23 -19.86 10.32
N GLU A 398 -10.14 -18.78 9.53
CA GLU A 398 -10.68 -18.71 8.18
C GLU A 398 -9.51 -18.77 7.18
N LEU A 399 -9.43 -19.85 6.40
CA LEU A 399 -8.48 -19.97 5.30
C LEU A 399 -9.10 -19.46 4.01
N HIS A 400 -8.53 -18.41 3.45
CA HIS A 400 -8.92 -17.81 2.18
C HIS A 400 -7.91 -18.16 1.09
N MET A 401 -8.35 -18.93 0.09
CA MET A 401 -7.54 -19.30 -1.07
C MET A 401 -7.76 -18.32 -2.22
N PHE A 402 -6.72 -17.59 -2.62
CA PHE A 402 -6.71 -16.78 -3.82
C PHE A 402 -6.39 -17.63 -5.04
N ASN A 403 -7.15 -17.44 -6.11
CA ASN A 403 -6.97 -18.14 -7.38
C ASN A 403 -6.68 -17.14 -8.51
N GLY A 404 -6.20 -17.62 -9.65
CA GLY A 404 -5.93 -16.77 -10.81
C GLY A 404 -4.86 -15.71 -10.53
N THR A 405 -5.10 -14.47 -10.96
CA THR A 405 -4.10 -13.38 -10.93
C THR A 405 -3.65 -12.95 -9.53
N ALA A 406 -4.46 -13.23 -8.49
CA ALA A 406 -4.07 -13.01 -7.10
C ALA A 406 -3.46 -14.25 -6.44
N GLY A 407 -3.38 -15.38 -7.12
CA GLY A 407 -2.93 -16.65 -6.53
C GLY A 407 -1.41 -16.76 -6.26
N TYR A 408 -0.63 -15.71 -6.49
CA TYR A 408 0.82 -15.73 -6.21
C TYR A 408 1.14 -15.53 -4.74
N HIS A 409 2.38 -15.86 -4.35
CA HIS A 409 2.88 -15.59 -3.00
C HIS A 409 2.56 -14.17 -2.56
N CYS A 410 1.91 -14.05 -1.41
CA CYS A 410 1.45 -12.79 -0.83
C CYS A 410 0.54 -11.93 -1.72
N GLN A 411 -0.13 -12.52 -2.72
CA GLN A 411 -0.96 -11.84 -3.73
C GLN A 411 -0.16 -10.78 -4.52
N THR A 412 1.12 -11.06 -4.76
CA THR A 412 2.03 -10.20 -5.51
C THR A 412 1.46 -9.89 -6.90
N GLY A 413 1.52 -8.62 -7.29
CA GLY A 413 0.89 -8.12 -8.53
C GLY A 413 -0.63 -7.87 -8.44
N ALA A 414 -1.31 -8.27 -7.36
CA ALA A 414 -2.75 -8.08 -7.17
C ALA A 414 -3.14 -7.38 -5.85
N PRO A 415 -2.46 -6.28 -5.43
CA PRO A 415 -2.68 -5.67 -4.10
C PRO A 415 -4.09 -5.13 -3.89
N GLN A 416 -4.81 -4.73 -4.95
CA GLN A 416 -6.19 -4.28 -4.83
C GLN A 416 -7.18 -5.44 -4.65
N GLU A 417 -6.91 -6.61 -5.22
CA GLU A 417 -7.71 -7.81 -4.97
C GLU A 417 -7.52 -8.31 -3.55
N PHE A 418 -6.27 -8.38 -3.12
CA PHE A 418 -5.90 -8.59 -1.72
C PHE A 418 -6.65 -7.63 -0.79
N GLY A 419 -6.58 -6.32 -1.02
CA GLY A 419 -7.24 -5.33 -0.16
C GLY A 419 -8.78 -5.45 -0.10
N ARG A 420 -9.43 -6.07 -1.09
CA ARG A 420 -10.88 -6.27 -1.13
C ARG A 420 -11.35 -7.41 -0.22
N SER A 421 -10.60 -8.51 -0.15
CA SER A 421 -10.99 -9.69 0.64
C SER A 421 -10.74 -9.54 2.15
N HIS A 422 -9.71 -8.77 2.53
CA HIS A 422 -9.42 -8.52 3.94
C HIS A 422 -10.23 -7.35 4.49
N GLY A 423 -10.61 -6.38 3.66
CA GLY A 423 -11.39 -5.22 4.09
C GLY A 423 -12.71 -5.60 4.76
N THR A 424 -13.36 -6.67 4.27
CA THR A 424 -14.52 -7.32 4.90
C THR A 424 -14.14 -8.05 6.19
N SER A 425 -13.05 -8.82 6.18
CA SER A 425 -12.63 -9.60 7.35
C SER A 425 -12.16 -8.71 8.52
N VAL A 426 -11.38 -7.64 8.31
CA VAL A 426 -10.96 -6.72 9.39
C VAL A 426 -12.15 -5.93 9.94
N SER A 427 -13.11 -5.53 9.10
CA SER A 427 -14.35 -4.88 9.58
C SER A 427 -15.24 -5.84 10.38
N ASP A 428 -15.22 -7.13 10.05
CA ASP A 428 -16.04 -8.16 10.69
C ASP A 428 -15.37 -8.67 11.98
N ILE A 429 -14.05 -8.84 11.99
CA ILE A 429 -13.26 -9.28 13.16
C ILE A 429 -13.09 -8.13 14.18
N GLY A 430 -13.04 -6.87 13.73
CA GLY A 430 -12.86 -5.69 14.59
C GLY A 430 -14.11 -5.20 15.34
N GLY A 431 -15.23 -5.93 15.28
CA GLY A 431 -16.47 -5.62 15.99
C GLY A 431 -17.10 -4.27 15.60
N ASN A 432 -18.07 -4.31 14.68
CA ASN A 432 -19.01 -3.25 14.31
C ASN A 432 -18.42 -1.93 13.76
N VAL A 433 -18.41 -1.84 12.43
CA VAL A 433 -18.84 -0.74 11.52
C VAL A 433 -18.40 0.71 11.84
N ILE A 434 -17.58 1.27 10.95
CA ILE A 434 -17.78 2.65 10.46
C ILE A 434 -18.49 2.50 9.10
N PRO A 435 -19.67 3.10 8.90
CA PRO A 435 -20.40 2.95 7.64
C PRO A 435 -19.63 3.67 6.53
N TYR A 436 -19.40 2.98 5.41
CA TYR A 436 -19.21 3.65 4.13
C TYR A 436 -20.35 4.65 3.94
N PRO A 437 -20.10 5.90 3.49
CA PRO A 437 -21.18 6.66 2.87
C PRO A 437 -21.72 5.79 1.73
N ILE A 438 -22.99 5.44 1.85
CA ILE A 438 -23.72 4.60 0.93
C ILE A 438 -23.62 5.26 -0.46
N VAL A 439 -22.68 4.80 -1.28
CA VAL A 439 -22.90 4.84 -2.73
C VAL A 439 -24.11 3.96 -2.91
N GLN A 440 -25.24 4.59 -3.24
CA GLN A 440 -26.47 3.88 -3.60
C GLN A 440 -26.08 2.69 -4.46
N LYS A 441 -26.48 1.48 -4.05
CA LYS A 441 -26.45 0.31 -4.92
C LYS A 441 -27.12 0.71 -6.22
N LEU A 442 -26.32 1.01 -7.25
CA LEU A 442 -26.81 1.07 -8.61
C LEU A 442 -27.35 -0.33 -8.88
N PRO A 443 -28.65 -0.49 -9.16
CA PRO A 443 -29.18 -1.80 -9.48
C PRO A 443 -28.49 -2.27 -10.76
N LEU A 444 -27.64 -3.29 -10.64
CA LEU A 444 -27.17 -4.06 -11.78
C LEU A 444 -28.42 -4.74 -12.37
N SER A 445 -28.99 -4.11 -13.40
CA SER A 445 -30.02 -4.74 -14.21
C SER A 445 -29.40 -5.92 -14.93
N ASN A 446 -29.84 -7.13 -14.57
CA ASN A 446 -29.62 -8.35 -15.31
C ASN A 446 -30.24 -8.21 -16.72
N GLU A 447 -29.45 -7.81 -17.72
CA GLU A 447 -29.81 -8.05 -19.11
C GLU A 447 -29.11 -9.32 -19.60
N LYS A 448 -29.89 -10.40 -19.67
CA LYS A 448 -29.62 -11.55 -20.52
C LYS A 448 -29.75 -11.09 -21.96
N THR A 449 -28.64 -11.04 -22.71
CA THR A 449 -28.68 -10.87 -24.16
C THR A 449 -28.85 -12.23 -24.83
N SER A 450 -30.01 -12.48 -25.42
CA SER A 450 -30.21 -13.48 -26.46
C SER A 450 -31.12 -12.94 -27.57
N ASN A 451 -30.56 -12.95 -28.79
CA ASN A 451 -31.17 -12.98 -30.12
C ASN A 451 -31.96 -11.78 -30.70
N GLU A 452 -31.36 -11.25 -31.79
CA GLU A 452 -31.90 -10.93 -33.13
C GLU A 452 -33.35 -10.42 -33.30
N GLY A 453 -33.49 -9.27 -33.99
CA GLY A 453 -34.61 -9.05 -34.94
C GLY A 453 -35.26 -7.66 -35.01
N LYS A 454 -34.77 -6.81 -35.93
CA LYS A 454 -35.42 -5.68 -36.64
C LYS A 454 -35.98 -4.46 -35.86
N PRO A 455 -35.89 -3.22 -36.41
CA PRO A 455 -36.24 -1.99 -35.70
C PRO A 455 -37.69 -1.55 -35.95
N PRO A 456 -38.33 -0.86 -34.98
CA PRO A 456 -39.39 0.07 -35.35
C PRO A 456 -39.32 1.44 -34.65
N LYS A 457 -39.29 2.47 -35.50
CA LYS A 457 -40.12 3.70 -35.55
C LYS A 457 -40.36 4.52 -34.26
N LEU A 458 -39.93 5.78 -34.35
CA LEU A 458 -40.51 6.94 -33.67
C LEU A 458 -42.04 6.95 -33.73
N LEU A 459 -42.70 7.19 -32.58
CA LEU A 459 -43.65 8.29 -32.39
C LEU A 459 -44.28 8.28 -30.98
N SER A 460 -44.09 9.41 -30.30
CA SER A 460 -45.13 10.20 -29.61
C SER A 460 -45.62 9.83 -28.19
N ARG A 461 -45.56 10.88 -27.34
CA ARG A 461 -46.40 11.26 -26.19
C ARG A 461 -45.85 10.99 -24.77
N MET A 462 -45.02 11.92 -24.31
CA MET A 462 -45.00 12.37 -22.91
C MET A 462 -46.14 13.38 -22.66
N PRO A 463 -46.82 13.36 -21.49
CA PRO A 463 -47.55 14.51 -21.00
C PRO A 463 -46.63 15.47 -20.21
N SER A 464 -46.93 16.74 -20.43
CA SER A 464 -46.30 17.96 -19.95
C SER A 464 -46.38 18.20 -18.44
N LYS A 465 -45.33 18.81 -17.86
CA LYS A 465 -45.48 20.03 -17.05
C LYS A 465 -44.16 20.82 -16.97
N PHE A 466 -44.29 22.12 -17.20
CA PHE A 466 -43.30 23.22 -17.17
C PHE A 466 -42.28 23.33 -18.32
N LYS A 467 -42.72 24.00 -19.40
CA LYS A 467 -41.86 24.85 -20.25
C LYS A 467 -42.12 26.32 -19.87
N LYS A 468 -41.06 27.09 -19.60
CA LYS A 468 -41.01 28.50 -19.98
C LYS A 468 -39.73 28.73 -20.79
N LYS A 469 -39.94 29.25 -21.99
CA LYS A 469 -38.97 29.57 -23.02
C LYS A 469 -38.68 31.08 -22.90
N ILE A 470 -37.42 31.50 -22.95
CA ILE A 470 -37.08 32.87 -23.33
C ILE A 470 -36.02 32.81 -24.43
N ALA A 471 -36.27 33.58 -25.49
CA ALA A 471 -35.54 33.63 -26.73
C ALA A 471 -34.28 34.51 -26.61
N LEU A 472 -33.23 34.12 -27.33
CA LEU A 472 -32.04 34.94 -27.61
C LEU A 472 -32.30 35.79 -28.86
N PRO A 473 -32.00 37.10 -28.87
CA PRO A 473 -31.72 37.82 -30.10
C PRO A 473 -30.20 37.99 -30.28
N VAL A 474 -29.76 37.69 -31.51
CA VAL A 474 -28.47 38.09 -32.08
C VAL A 474 -28.53 39.56 -32.48
N THR A 475 -27.49 40.37 -32.20
CA THR A 475 -27.02 41.39 -33.18
C THR A 475 -25.58 41.86 -32.91
N LEU A 476 -24.93 42.20 -34.02
CA LEU A 476 -23.53 42.58 -34.24
C LEU A 476 -23.36 44.13 -34.22
N SER A 477 -22.24 44.59 -33.63
CA SER A 477 -21.40 45.80 -33.87
C SER A 477 -21.91 47.27 -33.83
N MET A 478 -21.34 48.03 -32.87
CA MET A 478 -20.65 49.36 -32.89
C MET A 478 -21.36 50.67 -33.35
N PRO A 479 -20.83 51.88 -32.99
CA PRO A 479 -20.45 52.39 -31.66
C PRO A 479 -21.02 53.81 -31.39
N LEU A 480 -21.38 54.15 -30.15
CA LEU A 480 -21.41 55.57 -29.73
C LEU A 480 -21.37 55.68 -28.20
N ALA A 481 -20.33 56.38 -27.74
CA ALA A 481 -20.17 57.02 -26.44
C ALA A 481 -20.32 56.17 -25.17
N GLY A 482 -19.16 55.78 -24.64
CA GLY A 482 -18.89 55.85 -23.19
C GLY A 482 -19.53 54.79 -22.30
N ILE A 483 -18.71 53.82 -21.89
CA ILE A 483 -18.68 53.06 -20.61
C ILE A 483 -18.22 51.64 -20.96
N PHE A 484 -16.98 51.31 -20.64
CA PHE A 484 -16.51 49.92 -20.61
C PHE A 484 -16.95 49.33 -19.27
N VAL A 485 -17.89 48.38 -19.30
CA VAL A 485 -18.17 47.49 -18.17
C VAL A 485 -17.16 46.36 -18.22
N GLN A 486 -16.34 46.18 -17.19
CA GLN A 486 -15.48 45.01 -17.11
C GLN A 486 -16.36 43.79 -16.76
N GLN A 487 -16.69 43.00 -17.79
CA GLN A 487 -17.25 41.66 -17.63
C GLN A 487 -16.15 40.71 -17.18
N VAL A 488 -16.35 40.00 -16.06
CA VAL A 488 -15.69 38.71 -15.82
C VAL A 488 -16.61 37.64 -16.39
N LEU A 489 -16.29 37.16 -17.58
CA LEU A 489 -16.86 35.96 -18.19
C LEU A 489 -16.11 34.75 -17.62
N VAL A 490 -16.84 33.79 -17.07
CA VAL A 490 -16.36 32.41 -16.87
C VAL A 490 -17.18 31.53 -17.80
N GLU A 491 -16.50 30.89 -18.75
CA GLU A 491 -17.08 29.87 -19.62
C GLU A 491 -17.37 28.60 -18.82
N GLU A 492 -18.56 28.03 -19.06
CA GLU A 492 -18.95 26.69 -18.64
C GLU A 492 -18.07 25.65 -19.36
N TRP A 493 -17.25 24.91 -18.62
CA TRP A 493 -16.73 23.62 -19.07
C TRP A 493 -17.52 22.53 -18.37
N LEU A 494 -18.46 21.91 -19.08
CA LEU A 494 -19.00 20.61 -18.70
C LEU A 494 -18.03 19.52 -19.20
N SER A 495 -17.05 19.17 -18.38
CA SER A 495 -16.44 17.83 -18.42
C SER A 495 -16.87 17.07 -17.16
N GLY A 496 -17.29 15.81 -17.33
CA GLY A 496 -17.94 15.01 -16.30
C GLY A 496 -17.01 14.34 -15.30
N ASP A 497 -16.09 15.09 -14.68
CA ASP A 497 -14.96 14.50 -13.93
C ASP A 497 -14.35 15.38 -12.82
N CYS A 498 -15.09 16.34 -12.24
CA CYS A 498 -14.62 17.03 -11.03
C CYS A 498 -14.82 16.16 -9.77
N ASN A 499 -13.80 15.35 -9.43
CA ASN A 499 -13.62 14.56 -8.20
C ASN A 499 -13.85 15.33 -6.86
N GLY A 500 -15.07 15.82 -6.59
CA GLY A 500 -15.51 16.29 -5.28
C GLY A 500 -14.72 17.45 -4.66
N ARG A 501 -14.15 18.37 -5.44
CA ARG A 501 -13.48 19.57 -4.89
C ARG A 501 -14.43 20.77 -4.88
N PRO A 502 -14.54 21.51 -3.76
CA PRO A 502 -15.33 22.74 -3.73
C PRO A 502 -14.66 23.81 -4.61
N PHE A 503 -15.44 24.44 -5.49
CA PHE A 503 -15.00 25.61 -6.25
C PHE A 503 -15.58 26.87 -5.60
N ILE A 504 -14.74 27.88 -5.43
CA ILE A 504 -15.11 29.16 -4.86
C ILE A 504 -15.27 30.14 -6.02
N THR A 505 -16.28 31.01 -5.98
CA THR A 505 -16.41 32.18 -6.86
C THR A 505 -16.40 33.45 -6.01
N ALA A 506 -15.63 34.47 -6.39
CA ALA A 506 -15.57 35.76 -5.70
C ALA A 506 -16.14 36.85 -6.61
N ASN A 507 -17.25 37.48 -6.19
CA ASN A 507 -17.80 38.66 -6.87
C ASN A 507 -17.41 39.92 -6.10
N VAL A 508 -16.79 40.87 -6.78
CA VAL A 508 -16.32 42.12 -6.20
C VAL A 508 -17.20 43.27 -6.70
N TYR A 509 -17.84 43.99 -5.78
CA TYR A 509 -18.67 45.15 -6.10
C TYR A 509 -18.01 46.44 -5.57
N GLY A 510 -17.84 47.45 -6.43
CA GLY A 510 -17.30 48.75 -6.02
C GLY A 510 -17.65 49.87 -7.00
N GLY A 511 -18.07 51.02 -6.46
CA GLY A 511 -18.19 52.31 -7.13
C GLY A 511 -19.42 52.51 -8.03
N ALA A 512 -20.04 53.70 -7.96
CA ALA A 512 -21.12 54.12 -8.87
C ALA A 512 -20.69 54.22 -10.35
N ASP A 513 -19.38 54.08 -10.62
CA ASP A 513 -18.73 54.11 -11.93
C ASP A 513 -18.39 52.72 -12.50
N GLY A 514 -18.76 51.62 -11.80
CA GLY A 514 -18.55 50.26 -12.27
C GLY A 514 -17.09 49.79 -12.23
N THR A 515 -16.23 50.47 -11.47
CA THR A 515 -14.82 50.09 -11.32
C THR A 515 -14.55 49.58 -9.91
N SER A 516 -14.05 48.34 -9.81
CA SER A 516 -13.67 47.76 -8.52
C SER A 516 -12.60 48.62 -7.84
N CYS A 517 -12.84 49.03 -6.60
CA CYS A 517 -11.85 49.73 -5.78
C CYS A 517 -10.84 48.75 -5.12
N VAL A 518 -11.00 47.44 -5.31
CA VAL A 518 -10.11 46.38 -4.79
C VAL A 518 -9.66 45.41 -5.89
N ASN A 519 -8.51 44.78 -5.69
CA ASN A 519 -7.95 43.72 -6.53
C ASN A 519 -7.90 42.41 -5.75
N VAL A 520 -8.14 41.28 -6.42
CA VAL A 520 -8.03 39.94 -5.83
C VAL A 520 -6.86 39.23 -6.52
N GLU A 521 -5.79 38.99 -5.78
CA GLU A 521 -4.50 38.57 -6.35
C GLU A 521 -4.27 37.05 -6.29
N GLN A 522 -4.97 36.36 -5.39
CA GLN A 522 -4.76 34.93 -5.14
C GLN A 522 -6.11 34.22 -5.13
N PHE A 523 -6.47 33.65 -6.29
CA PHE A 523 -7.73 32.94 -6.47
C PHE A 523 -7.66 31.92 -7.63
N PRO A 524 -8.14 30.68 -7.46
CA PRO A 524 -8.49 30.01 -6.20
C PRO A 524 -7.24 29.51 -5.46
N ALA A 525 -7.14 29.73 -4.14
CA ALA A 525 -6.04 29.23 -3.29
C ALA A 525 -6.49 29.12 -1.83
N THR A 526 -5.75 28.38 -0.99
CA THR A 526 -6.05 28.18 0.46
C THR A 526 -6.13 29.45 1.28
N ASN A 527 -5.65 30.59 0.75
CA ASN A 527 -5.82 31.93 1.29
C ASN A 527 -6.17 32.88 0.13
N ILE A 528 -7.08 33.84 0.35
CA ILE A 528 -7.42 34.87 -0.64
C ILE A 528 -6.78 36.19 -0.22
N LYS A 529 -5.95 36.77 -1.09
CA LYS A 529 -5.36 38.09 -0.88
C LYS A 529 -6.14 39.16 -1.63
N VAL A 530 -6.55 40.21 -0.90
CA VAL A 530 -7.28 41.36 -1.43
C VAL A 530 -6.49 42.62 -1.13
N SER A 531 -6.33 43.49 -2.13
CA SER A 531 -5.62 44.77 -2.00
C SER A 531 -6.52 45.93 -2.46
N LEU A 532 -6.48 47.06 -1.75
CA LEU A 532 -7.18 48.28 -2.17
C LEU A 532 -6.39 48.93 -3.31
N VAL A 533 -7.04 49.13 -4.46
CA VAL A 533 -6.40 49.75 -5.64
C VAL A 533 -6.62 51.26 -5.64
N LYS A 534 -7.76 51.72 -5.11
CA LYS A 534 -8.09 53.13 -4.94
C LYS A 534 -9.11 53.32 -3.81
N PRO A 535 -9.20 54.50 -3.18
CA PRO A 535 -10.25 54.76 -2.18
C PRO A 535 -11.64 54.51 -2.77
N CYS A 536 -12.47 53.73 -2.06
CA CYS A 536 -13.86 53.51 -2.44
C CYS A 536 -14.63 54.81 -2.14
N ASN A 537 -14.82 55.67 -3.14
CA ASN A 537 -15.53 56.93 -2.96
C ASN A 537 -17.01 56.70 -2.60
N ASP A 538 -17.57 57.63 -1.82
CA ASP A 538 -18.93 57.65 -1.23
C ASP A 538 -19.14 56.86 0.08
N GLY A 539 -18.08 56.61 0.86
CA GLY A 539 -18.21 56.00 2.19
C GLY A 539 -18.76 54.57 2.15
N LYS A 540 -18.74 53.93 0.98
CA LYS A 540 -19.17 52.54 0.79
C LYS A 540 -17.98 51.61 0.99
N VAL A 541 -18.17 50.61 1.84
CA VAL A 541 -17.23 49.53 2.07
C VAL A 541 -17.32 48.54 0.89
N PRO A 542 -16.18 48.11 0.29
CA PRO A 542 -16.21 47.04 -0.70
C PRO A 542 -16.66 45.74 -0.04
N VAL A 543 -17.55 45.02 -0.73
CA VAL A 543 -18.08 43.72 -0.29
C VAL A 543 -17.63 42.64 -1.27
N ILE A 544 -17.04 41.58 -0.74
CA ILE A 544 -16.67 40.38 -1.50
C ILE A 544 -17.66 39.28 -1.13
N LYS A 545 -18.35 38.76 -2.14
CA LYS A 545 -19.26 37.62 -1.98
C LYS A 545 -18.58 36.35 -2.45
N VAL A 546 -18.61 35.34 -1.59
CA VAL A 546 -18.02 34.03 -1.84
C VAL A 546 -19.11 32.96 -1.92
N SER A 547 -19.18 32.19 -3.02
CA SER A 547 -20.19 31.12 -3.20
C SER A 547 -19.63 29.83 -3.82
N SER A 548 -20.24 28.68 -3.47
CA SER A 548 -20.00 27.35 -4.05
C SER A 548 -21.30 26.76 -4.62
N VAL A 549 -21.24 26.14 -5.80
CA VAL A 549 -22.43 25.64 -6.54
C VAL A 549 -23.04 24.38 -5.89
N GLU A 550 -22.26 23.62 -5.11
CA GLU A 550 -22.75 22.41 -4.43
C GLU A 550 -23.44 22.70 -3.07
N CYS A 551 -23.40 23.95 -2.60
CA CYS A 551 -24.03 24.34 -1.34
C CYS A 551 -24.84 25.61 -1.55
N ALA A 552 -26.13 25.45 -1.90
CA ALA A 552 -27.12 26.53 -1.91
C ALA A 552 -27.34 27.20 -0.52
N GLN A 553 -26.46 26.99 0.46
CA GLN A 553 -26.56 27.45 1.85
C GLN A 553 -25.34 28.26 2.34
N PHE A 554 -24.37 28.61 1.48
CA PHE A 554 -23.20 29.39 1.91
C PHE A 554 -23.04 30.66 1.08
N GLU A 555 -23.39 31.80 1.68
CA GLU A 555 -23.09 33.16 1.22
C GLU A 555 -22.52 33.91 2.43
N THR A 556 -21.34 34.51 2.26
CA THR A 556 -20.72 35.35 3.30
C THR A 556 -20.20 36.64 2.68
N GLU A 557 -20.31 37.73 3.43
CA GLU A 557 -19.93 39.08 3.01
C GLU A 557 -18.70 39.53 3.79
N ILE A 558 -17.59 39.78 3.08
CA ILE A 558 -16.39 40.35 3.69
C ILE A 558 -16.43 41.87 3.54
N VAL A 559 -16.37 42.58 4.66
CA VAL A 559 -16.46 44.04 4.78
C VAL A 559 -15.08 44.60 5.14
N LEU A 560 -14.41 45.27 4.19
CA LEU A 560 -13.09 45.90 4.44
C LEU A 560 -13.27 47.31 5.03
N SER A 561 -12.57 47.66 6.11
CA SER A 561 -12.69 49.02 6.67
C SER A 561 -12.05 50.07 5.75
N ALA A 562 -12.48 51.32 5.90
CA ALA A 562 -12.10 52.43 5.03
C ALA A 562 -10.59 52.79 5.07
N ASP A 563 -9.85 52.26 6.05
CA ASP A 563 -8.40 52.41 6.22
C ASP A 563 -7.58 51.27 5.59
N GLY A 564 -8.22 50.30 4.93
CA GLY A 564 -7.56 49.15 4.33
C GLY A 564 -7.26 48.00 5.31
N SER A 565 -7.68 48.10 6.57
CA SER A 565 -7.55 46.99 7.52
C SER A 565 -8.68 45.95 7.35
N CYS A 566 -8.33 44.67 7.53
CA CYS A 566 -9.25 43.56 7.34
C CYS A 566 -10.02 43.29 8.63
N ASN A 567 -11.36 43.28 8.57
CA ASN A 567 -12.15 42.71 9.66
C ASN A 567 -12.03 41.18 9.60
N SER A 568 -11.61 40.55 10.70
CA SER A 568 -11.58 39.09 10.79
C SER A 568 -13.00 38.54 10.70
N VAL A 569 -13.23 37.65 9.74
CA VAL A 569 -14.48 36.89 9.61
C VAL A 569 -14.11 35.44 9.86
N ASP A 570 -14.70 34.84 10.88
CA ASP A 570 -14.42 33.48 11.31
C ASP A 570 -15.14 32.50 10.36
N PHE A 571 -14.41 31.87 9.44
CA PHE A 571 -14.96 30.94 8.45
C PHE A 571 -14.97 29.51 8.98
N THR A 572 -15.78 29.22 9.98
CA THR A 572 -16.16 27.82 10.28
C THR A 572 -17.27 27.37 9.32
N PRO A 573 -17.13 26.22 8.61
CA PRO A 573 -16.24 25.09 8.91
C PRO A 573 -15.05 24.90 7.94
N TRP A 574 -14.74 25.85 7.05
CA TRP A 574 -13.66 25.72 6.06
C TRP A 574 -12.73 26.94 6.13
N ALA A 575 -11.72 26.88 7.00
CA ALA A 575 -10.86 28.02 7.27
C ALA A 575 -9.88 28.29 6.11
N TYR A 576 -10.04 29.44 5.47
CA TYR A 576 -9.00 30.14 4.69
C TYR A 576 -8.43 31.23 5.60
N GLU A 577 -7.11 31.37 5.70
CA GLU A 577 -6.46 32.37 6.55
C GLU A 577 -6.21 33.65 5.73
N ILE A 578 -6.93 34.73 6.01
CA ILE A 578 -6.68 36.01 5.34
C ILE A 578 -5.54 36.72 6.08
N SER A 579 -4.33 36.62 5.53
CA SER A 579 -3.17 37.41 5.99
C SER A 579 -3.18 38.78 5.32
N CYS A 580 -3.33 39.85 6.11
CA CYS A 580 -3.17 41.24 5.65
C CYS A 580 -1.85 41.81 6.19
N ASN A 581 -1.02 42.38 5.29
CA ASN A 581 0.20 43.13 5.65
C ASN A 581 -0.09 44.62 5.71
#